data_AF-A0A351YXK4-F1
#
_entry.id   AF-A0A351YXK4-F1
#
_cell.length_a   1.000
_cell.length_b   1.000
_cell.length_c   1.000
_cell.angle_alpha   90.00
_cell.angle_beta   90.00
_cell.angle_gamma   90.00
#
_symmetry.space_group_name_H-M   'P 1'
#
loop_
_entity.id
_entity.type
_entity.pdbx_description
1 polymer ?
#
loop_
_entity_poly.entity_id
_entity_poly.type
_entity_poly.pdbx_seq_one_letter_code
_entity_poly.pdbx_strand_id
1 'polypeptide(L)'
;MAEKTKKSAAEAFSEFSKIFRRSPQSRDNSKQNIFYPDELLQKKINAREEDYKVTVISAYKKYLNPYKTLGKTQAAQSIENDEKNLLKAYALFKAVHDANAEIGDLNTFADLKYIHSPLTQRDCYTIGGEFIYLQCWLIYSQNIRDFVPNLVEIQEKLGTFYALEFVPAKNYSFNFQDKEVLGIIQAAYHS
;
A
#
# COMPACT_ATOMS: atom_id res chain seq x y z
N MET A 1 63.23 16.81 -14.42
CA MET A 1 61.81 17.12 -14.69
C MET A 1 61.17 15.90 -15.32
N ALA A 2 60.16 15.31 -14.67
CA ALA A 2 59.49 14.10 -15.16
C ALA A 2 58.17 14.49 -15.83
N GLU A 3 58.11 14.38 -17.15
CA GLU A 3 56.86 14.57 -17.90
C GLU A 3 56.01 13.30 -17.80
N LYS A 4 54.86 13.43 -17.14
CA LYS A 4 53.78 12.44 -17.11
C LYS A 4 53.14 12.38 -18.50
N THR A 5 53.41 11.31 -19.25
CA THR A 5 52.68 10.95 -20.46
C THR A 5 51.25 10.56 -20.09
N LYS A 6 50.28 11.41 -20.45
CA LYS A 6 48.84 11.12 -20.34
C LYS A 6 48.49 10.00 -21.31
N LYS A 7 48.13 8.83 -20.80
CA LYS A 7 47.54 7.74 -21.60
C LYS A 7 46.26 8.25 -22.28
N SER A 8 46.14 8.00 -23.58
CA SER A 8 44.98 8.42 -24.38
C SER A 8 43.77 7.57 -23.98
N ALA A 9 42.56 8.17 -23.96
CA ALA A 9 41.32 7.44 -23.70
C ALA A 9 41.14 6.22 -24.62
N ALA A 10 41.67 6.31 -25.85
CA ALA A 10 41.66 5.20 -26.80
C ALA A 10 42.50 3.98 -26.35
N GLU A 11 43.58 4.21 -25.60
CA GLU A 11 44.40 3.14 -25.02
C GLU A 11 43.69 2.49 -23.83
N ALA A 12 42.99 3.28 -23.01
CA ALA A 12 42.17 2.77 -21.92
C ALA A 12 40.99 1.92 -22.43
N PHE A 13 40.31 2.36 -23.50
CA PHE A 13 39.25 1.57 -24.14
C PHE A 13 39.79 0.33 -24.85
N SER A 14 40.99 0.39 -25.43
CA SER A 14 41.66 -0.77 -26.04
C SER A 14 42.04 -1.81 -24.99
N GLU A 15 42.61 -1.40 -23.84
CA GLU A 15 42.87 -2.31 -22.72
C GLU A 15 41.58 -2.91 -22.16
N PHE A 16 40.52 -2.12 -22.01
CA PHE A 16 39.22 -2.59 -21.56
C PHE A 16 38.62 -3.63 -22.53
N SER A 17 38.69 -3.37 -23.85
CA SER A 17 38.21 -4.30 -24.87
C SER A 17 39.02 -5.60 -24.95
N LYS A 18 40.32 -5.55 -24.60
CA LYS A 18 41.19 -6.74 -24.53
C LYS A 18 40.86 -7.62 -23.32
N ILE A 19 40.42 -7.04 -22.21
CA ILE A 19 39.93 -7.80 -21.04
C ILE A 19 38.69 -8.63 -21.42
N PHE A 20 37.79 -8.09 -22.25
CA PHE A 20 36.60 -8.81 -22.72
C PHE A 20 36.82 -9.75 -23.91
N ARG A 21 37.93 -9.61 -24.66
CA ARG A 21 38.19 -10.40 -25.88
C ARG A 21 39.01 -11.67 -25.69
N ARG A 22 39.51 -11.98 -24.48
CA ARG A 22 40.14 -13.28 -24.22
C ARG A 22 39.13 -14.29 -23.69
N SER A 23 38.35 -14.85 -24.61
CA SER A 23 37.95 -16.25 -24.49
C SER A 23 37.82 -16.91 -25.87
N PRO A 24 38.91 -17.53 -26.35
CA PRO A 24 38.80 -18.63 -27.29
C PRO A 24 39.21 -19.93 -26.58
N GLN A 25 38.21 -20.79 -26.36
CA GLN A 25 38.30 -22.25 -26.36
C GLN A 25 39.45 -22.90 -25.54
N SER A 26 39.18 -23.22 -24.28
CA SER A 26 39.57 -24.52 -23.74
C SER A 26 38.33 -25.40 -23.68
N ARG A 27 38.35 -26.50 -24.45
CA ARG A 27 37.44 -27.64 -24.22
C ARG A 27 37.97 -28.35 -22.99
N ASP A 28 37.52 -27.89 -21.82
CA ASP A 28 37.61 -28.65 -20.59
C ASP A 28 36.17 -28.96 -20.15
N ASN A 29 35.83 -30.25 -20.10
CA ASN A 29 34.48 -30.75 -19.80
C ASN A 29 34.14 -30.70 -18.30
N SER A 30 34.85 -29.88 -17.54
CA SER A 30 34.47 -29.51 -16.18
C SER A 30 33.84 -28.12 -16.21
N LYS A 31 32.58 -28.04 -16.67
CA LYS A 31 31.75 -26.85 -16.44
C LYS A 31 31.58 -26.69 -14.93
N GLN A 32 32.49 -25.95 -14.30
CA GLN A 32 32.18 -25.29 -13.04
C GLN A 32 30.94 -24.44 -13.31
N ASN A 33 29.86 -24.70 -12.56
CA ASN A 33 28.67 -23.87 -12.57
C ASN A 33 29.12 -22.43 -12.32
N ILE A 34 29.20 -21.63 -13.38
CA ILE A 34 29.42 -20.19 -13.27
C ILE A 34 28.16 -19.65 -12.61
N PHE A 35 28.28 -19.39 -11.32
CA PHE A 35 27.20 -18.98 -10.45
C PHE A 35 27.02 -17.47 -10.63
N TYR A 36 26.01 -17.05 -11.39
CA TYR A 36 25.73 -15.63 -11.61
C TYR A 36 25.06 -15.03 -10.36
N PRO A 37 25.72 -14.09 -9.65
CA PRO A 37 25.15 -13.45 -8.47
C PRO A 37 23.78 -12.80 -8.75
N ASP A 38 23.58 -12.33 -9.98
CA ASP A 38 22.34 -11.68 -10.44
C ASP A 38 21.14 -12.64 -10.45
N GLU A 39 21.31 -13.91 -10.81
CA GLU A 39 20.22 -14.88 -10.76
C GLU A 39 19.81 -15.20 -9.33
N LEU A 40 20.77 -15.25 -8.41
CA LEU A 40 20.47 -15.48 -6.99
C LEU A 40 19.83 -14.26 -6.35
N LEU A 41 20.24 -13.05 -6.75
CA LEU A 41 19.59 -11.80 -6.35
C LEU A 41 18.16 -11.74 -6.88
N GLN A 42 17.94 -12.03 -8.16
CA GLN A 42 16.59 -12.05 -8.74
C GLN A 42 15.68 -13.07 -8.06
N LYS A 43 16.19 -14.29 -7.78
CA LYS A 43 15.42 -15.30 -7.03
C LYS A 43 15.07 -14.82 -5.62
N LYS A 44 15.98 -14.13 -4.92
CA LYS A 44 15.72 -13.56 -3.59
C LYS A 44 14.70 -12.42 -3.65
N ILE A 45 14.75 -11.58 -4.68
CA ILE A 45 13.77 -10.50 -4.91
C ILE A 45 12.39 -11.12 -5.12
N ASN A 46 12.27 -12.07 -6.06
CA ASN A 46 11.02 -12.75 -6.35
C ASN A 46 10.44 -13.47 -5.12
N ALA A 47 11.28 -14.13 -4.32
CA ALA A 47 10.85 -14.79 -3.09
C ALA A 47 10.29 -13.79 -2.07
N ARG A 48 10.95 -12.64 -1.88
CA ARG A 48 10.46 -11.58 -0.99
C ARG A 48 9.14 -10.98 -1.47
N GLU A 49 8.99 -10.77 -2.79
CA GLU A 49 7.74 -10.28 -3.37
C GLU A 49 6.59 -11.26 -3.12
N GLU A 50 6.85 -12.56 -3.25
CA GLU A 50 5.84 -13.58 -3.00
C GLU A 50 5.47 -13.67 -1.51
N ASP A 51 6.47 -13.64 -0.62
CA ASP A 51 6.24 -13.59 0.84
C ASP A 51 5.40 -12.37 1.24
N TYR A 52 5.66 -11.22 0.61
CA TYR A 52 4.88 -10.01 0.83
C TYR A 52 3.43 -10.17 0.36
N LYS A 53 3.20 -10.70 -0.84
CA LYS A 53 1.84 -10.99 -1.35
C LYS A 53 1.08 -11.92 -0.41
N VAL A 54 1.71 -13.01 0.02
CA VAL A 54 1.10 -13.96 0.96
C VAL A 54 0.72 -13.26 2.27
N THR A 55 1.59 -12.38 2.78
CA THR A 55 1.34 -11.60 3.99
C THR A 55 0.14 -10.67 3.84
N VAL A 56 0.08 -9.89 2.75
CA VAL A 56 -1.03 -8.97 2.45
C VAL A 56 -2.35 -9.73 2.31
N ILE A 57 -2.35 -10.83 1.55
CA ILE A 57 -3.53 -11.68 1.36
C ILE A 57 -4.00 -12.27 2.69
N SER A 58 -3.06 -12.74 3.52
CA SER A 58 -3.35 -13.29 4.84
C SER A 58 -3.94 -12.25 5.80
N ALA A 59 -3.40 -11.03 5.79
CA ALA A 59 -3.92 -9.92 6.58
C ALA A 59 -5.36 -9.57 6.16
N TYR A 60 -5.61 -9.44 4.85
CA TYR A 60 -6.93 -9.08 4.33
C TYR A 60 -8.02 -10.13 4.61
N LYS A 61 -7.67 -11.43 4.68
CA LYS A 61 -8.63 -12.51 5.03
C LYS A 61 -9.36 -12.28 6.35
N LYS A 62 -8.71 -11.59 7.30
CA LYS A 62 -9.31 -11.26 8.60
C LYS A 62 -10.48 -10.29 8.48
N TYR A 63 -10.48 -9.45 7.45
CA TYR A 63 -11.52 -8.45 7.16
C TYR A 63 -12.57 -9.00 6.19
N LEU A 64 -12.20 -9.93 5.30
CA LEU A 64 -13.19 -10.53 4.39
C LEU A 64 -14.20 -11.41 5.13
N ASN A 65 -13.73 -12.22 6.09
CA ASN A 65 -14.58 -13.08 6.92
C ASN A 65 -13.96 -13.25 8.32
N PRO A 66 -14.17 -12.29 9.25
CA PRO A 66 -13.51 -12.28 10.56
C PRO A 66 -13.69 -13.58 11.35
N TYR A 67 -14.92 -14.08 11.45
CA TYR A 67 -15.23 -15.31 12.21
C TYR A 67 -14.70 -16.60 11.56
N LYS A 68 -14.54 -16.62 10.23
CA LYS A 68 -13.95 -17.77 9.53
C LYS A 68 -12.44 -17.84 9.74
N THR A 69 -11.79 -16.67 9.75
CA THR A 69 -10.32 -16.57 9.84
C THR A 69 -9.81 -16.60 11.28
N LEU A 70 -10.50 -15.94 12.20
CA LEU A 70 -10.09 -15.76 13.60
C LEU A 70 -10.92 -16.57 14.59
N GLY A 71 -11.95 -17.30 14.13
CA GLY A 71 -12.89 -18.01 15.00
C GLY A 71 -13.84 -17.08 15.75
N LYS A 72 -14.62 -17.62 16.70
CA LYS A 72 -15.50 -16.86 17.60
C LYS A 72 -14.71 -16.16 18.72
N THR A 73 -13.78 -15.31 18.34
CA THR A 73 -12.91 -14.56 19.25
C THR A 73 -13.34 -13.11 19.38
N GLN A 74 -12.88 -12.44 20.44
CA GLN A 74 -13.10 -11.00 20.62
C GLN A 74 -12.48 -10.19 19.48
N ALA A 75 -11.36 -10.64 18.90
CA ALA A 75 -10.74 -10.01 17.74
C ALA A 75 -11.66 -10.05 16.51
N ALA A 76 -12.29 -11.20 16.22
CA ALA A 76 -13.26 -11.31 15.12
C ALA A 76 -14.46 -10.37 15.31
N GLN A 77 -15.02 -10.34 16.53
CA GLN A 77 -16.13 -9.46 16.85
C GLN A 77 -15.74 -7.99 16.76
N SER A 78 -14.51 -7.64 17.15
CA SER A 78 -14.00 -6.29 17.02
C SER A 78 -13.97 -5.84 15.56
N ILE A 79 -13.37 -6.63 14.67
CA ILE A 79 -13.27 -6.27 13.25
C ILE A 79 -14.67 -6.09 12.64
N GLU A 80 -15.61 -6.98 12.97
CA GLU A 80 -17.00 -6.85 12.51
C GLU A 80 -17.67 -5.56 13.02
N ASN A 81 -17.37 -5.15 14.26
CA ASN A 81 -17.85 -3.87 14.79
C ASN A 81 -17.20 -2.68 14.07
N ASP A 82 -15.91 -2.75 13.74
CA ASP A 82 -15.19 -1.72 13.01
C ASP A 82 -15.76 -1.54 11.59
N GLU A 83 -16.04 -2.64 10.90
CA GLU A 83 -16.76 -2.69 9.61
C GLU A 83 -18.13 -2.02 9.69
N LYS A 84 -18.94 -2.37 10.71
CA LYS A 84 -20.26 -1.76 10.94
C LYS A 84 -20.16 -0.27 11.24
N ASN A 85 -19.16 0.14 12.02
CA ASN A 85 -18.94 1.55 12.37
C ASN A 85 -18.51 2.36 11.15
N LEU A 86 -17.63 1.82 10.31
CA LEU A 86 -17.22 2.47 9.07
C LEU A 86 -18.38 2.66 8.10
N LEU A 87 -19.21 1.62 7.92
CA LEU A 87 -20.41 1.70 7.08
C LEU A 87 -21.41 2.75 7.59
N LYS A 88 -21.64 2.82 8.90
CA LYS A 88 -22.51 3.84 9.50
C LYS A 88 -21.96 5.24 9.29
N ALA A 89 -20.66 5.43 9.49
CA ALA A 89 -19.99 6.71 9.25
C ALA A 89 -20.12 7.13 7.78
N TYR A 90 -19.90 6.20 6.84
CA TYR A 90 -20.08 6.44 5.41
C TYR A 90 -21.52 6.82 5.06
N ALA A 91 -22.51 6.07 5.56
CA ALA A 91 -23.92 6.34 5.28
C ALA A 91 -24.35 7.72 5.81
N LEU A 92 -23.90 8.08 7.02
CA LEU A 92 -24.13 9.41 7.59
C LEU A 92 -23.49 10.50 6.74
N PHE A 93 -22.22 10.33 6.37
CA PHE A 93 -21.52 11.27 5.51
C PHE A 93 -22.23 11.47 4.17
N LYS A 94 -22.60 10.37 3.50
CA LYS A 94 -23.28 10.41 2.21
C LYS A 94 -24.63 11.11 2.31
N ALA A 95 -25.43 10.81 3.34
CA ALA A 95 -26.72 11.46 3.55
C ALA A 95 -26.58 12.99 3.76
N VAL A 96 -25.58 13.42 4.54
CA VAL A 96 -25.30 14.85 4.76
C VAL A 96 -24.77 15.51 3.48
N HIS A 97 -23.88 14.83 2.75
CA HIS A 97 -23.32 15.33 1.50
C HIS A 97 -24.42 15.52 0.44
N ASP A 98 -25.31 14.54 0.27
CA ASP A 98 -26.39 14.58 -0.71
C ASP A 98 -27.43 15.66 -0.33
N ALA A 99 -27.78 15.78 0.96
CA ALA A 99 -28.65 16.85 1.44
C ALA A 99 -28.04 18.25 1.21
N ASN A 100 -26.73 18.42 1.41
CA ASN A 100 -26.05 19.69 1.12
C ASN A 100 -26.05 20.03 -0.38
N ALA A 101 -25.95 19.03 -1.25
CA ALA A 101 -26.03 19.23 -2.69
C ALA A 101 -27.44 19.64 -3.15
N GLU A 102 -28.49 19.13 -2.50
CA GLU A 102 -29.89 19.46 -2.80
C GLU A 102 -30.33 20.83 -2.25
N ILE A 103 -29.85 21.22 -1.06
CA ILE A 103 -30.34 22.42 -0.35
C ILE A 103 -29.74 23.72 -0.90
N GLY A 104 -28.58 23.68 -1.56
CA GLY A 104 -28.17 24.60 -2.62
C GLY A 104 -28.36 26.13 -2.47
N ASP A 105 -28.57 26.68 -1.27
CA ASP A 105 -28.95 28.09 -1.11
C ASP A 105 -28.02 28.85 -0.14
N LEU A 106 -27.66 30.05 -0.60
CA LEU A 106 -26.49 30.88 -0.30
C LEU A 106 -26.35 31.41 1.15
N ASN A 107 -27.13 30.92 2.13
CA ASN A 107 -27.19 31.53 3.48
C ASN A 107 -27.11 30.56 4.66
N THR A 108 -26.87 29.27 4.44
CA THR A 108 -26.79 28.30 5.55
C THR A 108 -25.33 28.10 5.96
N PHE A 109 -24.95 28.66 7.12
CA PHE A 109 -23.66 28.35 7.74
C PHE A 109 -23.56 26.84 7.97
N ALA A 110 -22.57 26.20 7.34
CA ALA A 110 -22.22 24.83 7.65
C ALA A 110 -21.60 24.81 9.06
N ASP A 111 -22.39 24.49 10.07
CA ASP A 111 -21.89 24.19 11.40
C ASP A 111 -21.03 22.92 11.31
N LEU A 112 -19.72 23.08 11.45
CA LEU A 112 -18.77 21.98 11.38
C LEU A 112 -18.89 21.16 12.67
N LYS A 113 -19.56 20.00 12.57
CA LYS A 113 -19.68 19.07 13.69
C LYS A 113 -18.64 17.97 13.60
N TYR A 114 -17.78 17.91 14.60
CA TYR A 114 -16.89 16.77 14.80
C TYR A 114 -17.65 15.65 15.50
N ILE A 115 -17.74 14.49 14.83
CA ILE A 115 -18.32 13.28 15.38
C ILE A 115 -17.17 12.33 15.70
N HIS A 116 -17.06 11.91 16.96
CA HIS A 116 -16.04 10.95 17.37
C HIS A 116 -16.31 9.59 16.74
N SER A 117 -15.38 9.13 15.89
CA SER A 117 -15.38 7.78 15.35
C SER A 117 -14.52 6.86 16.22
N PRO A 118 -15.04 5.71 16.69
CA PRO A 118 -14.22 4.74 17.43
C PRO A 118 -12.98 4.26 16.64
N LEU A 119 -13.02 4.34 15.31
CA LEU A 119 -11.91 3.93 14.44
C LEU A 119 -10.67 4.82 14.62
N THR A 120 -10.84 6.10 14.97
CA THR A 120 -9.71 7.04 15.11
C THR A 120 -8.93 6.84 16.42
N GLN A 121 -9.44 5.99 17.32
CA GLN A 121 -8.80 5.67 18.60
C GLN A 121 -7.97 4.37 18.54
N ARG A 122 -7.93 3.70 17.39
CA ARG A 122 -7.25 2.40 17.26
C ARG A 122 -5.90 2.57 16.60
N ASP A 123 -4.84 2.28 17.35
CA ASP A 123 -3.45 2.41 16.90
C ASP A 123 -3.16 1.58 15.64
N CYS A 124 -3.81 0.42 15.47
CA CYS A 124 -3.66 -0.39 14.27
C CYS A 124 -4.09 0.33 12.99
N TYR A 125 -5.04 1.26 13.07
CA TYR A 125 -5.53 2.03 11.92
C TYR A 125 -4.80 3.35 11.75
N THR A 126 -4.46 4.03 12.84
CA THR A 126 -3.82 5.34 12.79
C THR A 126 -2.33 5.25 12.45
N ILE A 127 -1.59 4.44 13.20
CA ILE A 127 -0.12 4.33 13.08
C ILE A 127 0.28 2.98 12.46
N GLY A 128 -0.53 1.95 12.68
CA GLY A 128 -0.24 0.57 12.27
C GLY A 128 -0.47 0.24 10.80
N GLY A 129 -1.06 1.16 10.02
CA GLY A 129 -1.27 0.99 8.58
C GLY A 129 -2.31 -0.07 8.20
N GLU A 130 -3.07 -0.64 9.15
CA GLU A 130 -4.09 -1.65 8.84
C GLU A 130 -5.37 -1.06 8.25
N PHE A 131 -5.52 0.27 8.26
CA PHE A 131 -6.71 0.93 7.75
C PHE A 131 -6.96 0.66 6.25
N ILE A 132 -5.90 0.39 5.48
CA ILE A 132 -6.00 -0.01 4.07
C ILE A 132 -6.85 -1.26 3.88
N TYR A 133 -6.85 -2.19 4.83
CA TYR A 133 -7.66 -3.41 4.72
C TYR A 133 -9.16 -3.12 4.89
N LEU A 134 -9.51 -2.17 5.76
CA LEU A 134 -10.89 -1.67 5.86
C LEU A 134 -11.30 -0.89 4.61
N GLN A 135 -10.42 -0.08 4.04
CA GLN A 135 -10.65 0.60 2.77
C GLN A 135 -10.91 -0.43 1.64
N CYS A 136 -10.09 -1.47 1.54
CA CYS A 136 -10.26 -2.56 0.57
C CYS A 136 -11.58 -3.31 0.77
N TRP A 137 -11.95 -3.61 2.01
CA TRP A 137 -13.23 -4.25 2.33
C TRP A 137 -14.42 -3.37 1.88
N LEU A 138 -14.36 -2.06 2.13
CA LEU A 138 -15.41 -1.13 1.73
C LEU A 138 -15.54 -1.06 0.19
N ILE A 139 -14.41 -0.97 -0.51
CA ILE A 139 -14.35 -0.85 -1.97
C ILE A 139 -14.82 -2.14 -2.66
N TYR A 140 -14.31 -3.30 -2.23
CA TYR A 140 -14.53 -4.54 -2.95
C TYR A 140 -15.72 -5.36 -2.43
N SER A 141 -15.89 -5.47 -1.10
CA SER A 141 -16.96 -6.27 -0.51
C SER A 141 -18.27 -5.51 -0.45
N GLN A 142 -18.23 -4.21 -0.13
CA GLN A 142 -19.43 -3.35 -0.06
C GLN A 142 -19.71 -2.59 -1.36
N ASN A 143 -18.81 -2.67 -2.35
CA ASN A 143 -18.91 -2.00 -3.65
C ASN A 143 -19.10 -0.48 -3.55
N ILE A 144 -18.50 0.15 -2.55
CA ILE A 144 -18.57 1.61 -2.34
C ILE A 144 -17.40 2.27 -3.07
N ARG A 145 -17.70 3.15 -4.05
CA ARG A 145 -16.70 3.78 -4.93
C ARG A 145 -16.77 5.30 -5.00
N ASP A 146 -17.77 5.92 -4.37
CA ASP A 146 -18.01 7.36 -4.50
C ASP A 146 -17.03 8.17 -3.66
N PHE A 147 -16.80 7.71 -2.43
CA PHE A 147 -15.91 8.35 -1.45
C PHE A 147 -15.03 7.31 -0.78
N VAL A 148 -13.76 7.66 -0.61
CA VAL A 148 -12.76 6.85 0.06
C VAL A 148 -12.60 7.37 1.48
N PRO A 149 -12.80 6.53 2.51
CA PRO A 149 -12.52 6.93 3.88
C PRO A 149 -11.00 7.10 4.05
N ASN A 150 -10.57 8.14 4.76
CA ASN A 150 -9.17 8.44 5.01
C ASN A 150 -8.99 8.89 6.47
N LEU A 151 -7.93 8.41 7.12
CA LEU A 151 -7.54 8.94 8.42
C LEU A 151 -6.55 10.08 8.22
N VAL A 152 -6.93 11.27 8.68
CA VAL A 152 -6.11 12.49 8.60
C VAL A 152 -5.57 12.80 9.98
N GLU A 153 -4.25 12.97 10.05
CA GLU A 153 -3.58 13.46 11.25
C GLU A 153 -3.83 14.97 11.40
N ILE A 154 -4.37 15.37 12.54
CA ILE A 154 -4.59 16.77 12.89
C ILE A 154 -3.72 17.10 14.10
N GLN A 155 -2.84 18.08 13.94
CA GLN A 155 -2.01 18.59 15.01
C GLN A 155 -2.70 19.74 15.71
N GLU A 156 -2.99 19.56 16.99
CA GLU A 156 -3.52 20.60 17.86
C GLU A 156 -2.51 20.97 18.96
N LYS A 157 -2.75 22.10 19.63
CA LYS A 157 -1.88 22.58 20.73
C LYS A 157 -1.72 21.57 21.87
N LEU A 158 -2.66 20.62 22.00
CA LEU A 158 -2.72 19.61 23.06
C LEU A 158 -2.23 18.22 22.61
N GLY A 159 -1.84 18.06 21.33
CA GLY A 159 -1.33 16.79 20.80
C GLY A 159 -1.82 16.49 19.38
N THR A 160 -1.44 15.32 18.90
CA THR A 160 -1.91 14.76 17.63
C THR A 160 -3.20 13.97 17.85
N PHE A 161 -4.20 14.21 17.00
CA PHE A 161 -5.39 13.36 16.91
C PHE A 161 -5.67 12.97 15.46
N TYR A 162 -6.48 11.93 15.29
CA TYR A 162 -6.86 11.45 13.96
C TYR A 162 -8.34 11.76 13.71
N ALA A 163 -8.65 12.24 12.52
CA ALA A 163 -10.00 12.42 12.03
C ALA A 163 -10.29 11.44 10.89
N LEU A 164 -11.52 10.91 10.85
CA LEU A 164 -12.01 10.13 9.73
C LEU A 164 -12.70 11.07 8.75
N GLU A 165 -12.12 11.21 7.57
CA GLU A 165 -12.67 12.00 6.47
C GLU A 165 -13.10 11.10 5.32
N PHE A 166 -14.05 11.56 4.51
CA PHE A 166 -14.48 10.86 3.30
C PHE A 166 -14.16 11.75 2.09
N VAL A 167 -13.17 11.33 1.30
CA VAL A 167 -12.68 12.11 0.16
C VAL A 167 -13.30 11.56 -1.12
N PRO A 168 -13.81 12.40 -2.04
CA PRO A 168 -14.31 11.92 -3.33
C PRO A 168 -13.27 11.06 -4.02
N ALA A 169 -13.65 9.86 -4.50
CA ALA A 169 -12.69 8.89 -5.04
C ALA A 169 -11.88 9.45 -6.21
N LYS A 170 -12.48 10.35 -7.02
CA LYS A 170 -11.80 11.08 -8.11
C LYS A 170 -10.64 11.97 -7.65
N ASN A 171 -10.67 12.43 -6.40
CA ASN A 171 -9.68 13.34 -5.82
C ASN A 171 -8.70 12.61 -4.90
N TYR A 172 -8.95 11.34 -4.59
CA TYR A 172 -8.12 10.57 -3.66
C TYR A 172 -7.04 9.79 -4.42
N SER A 173 -5.78 9.95 -4.02
CA SER A 173 -4.69 9.12 -4.52
C SER A 173 -4.06 8.35 -3.38
N PHE A 174 -4.17 7.04 -3.43
CA PHE A 174 -3.40 6.14 -2.57
C PHE A 174 -1.89 6.37 -2.74
N ASN A 175 -1.15 6.22 -1.63
CA ASN A 175 0.30 6.20 -1.68
C ASN A 175 0.80 4.94 -2.41
N PHE A 176 2.11 4.85 -2.67
CA PHE A 176 2.68 3.73 -3.42
C PHE A 176 2.42 2.37 -2.74
N GLN A 177 2.59 2.29 -1.42
CA GLN A 177 2.43 1.05 -0.65
C GLN A 177 0.97 0.58 -0.65
N ASP A 178 0.03 1.50 -0.45
CA ASP A 178 -1.39 1.21 -0.46
C ASP A 178 -1.88 0.77 -1.85
N LYS A 179 -1.31 1.35 -2.92
CA LYS A 179 -1.58 0.92 -4.30
C LYS A 179 -1.12 -0.53 -4.54
N GLU A 180 0.04 -0.91 -4.02
CA GLU A 180 0.49 -2.30 -4.10
C GLU A 180 -0.46 -3.24 -3.34
N VAL A 181 -0.85 -2.89 -2.11
CA VAL A 181 -1.82 -3.66 -1.32
C VAL A 181 -3.14 -3.83 -2.06
N LEU A 182 -3.70 -2.73 -2.60
CA LEU A 182 -4.93 -2.75 -3.40
C LEU A 182 -4.79 -3.65 -4.62
N GLY A 183 -3.67 -3.55 -5.34
CA GLY A 183 -3.40 -4.37 -6.53
C GLY A 183 -3.30 -5.85 -6.21
N ILE A 184 -2.62 -6.22 -5.11
CA ILE A 184 -2.51 -7.60 -4.64
C ILE A 184 -3.89 -8.16 -4.27
N ILE A 185 -4.69 -7.40 -3.52
CA ILE A 185 -6.03 -7.83 -3.10
C ILE A 185 -6.97 -7.96 -4.31
N GLN A 186 -6.93 -7.01 -5.23
CA GLN A 186 -7.72 -7.06 -6.46
C GLN A 186 -7.36 -8.28 -7.31
N ALA A 187 -6.06 -8.55 -7.48
CA ALA A 187 -5.57 -9.72 -8.21
C ALA A 187 -6.04 -11.05 -7.58
N ALA A 188 -6.05 -11.12 -6.24
CA ALA A 188 -6.34 -12.35 -5.52
C ALA A 188 -7.84 -12.68 -5.39
N TYR A 189 -8.73 -11.67 -5.35
CA TYR A 189 -10.14 -11.87 -5.00
C TYR A 189 -11.14 -11.30 -6.00
N HIS A 190 -10.73 -10.39 -6.89
CA HIS A 190 -11.66 -9.56 -7.68
C HIS A 190 -11.22 -9.39 -9.15
N SER A 191 -10.41 -10.32 -9.67
CA SER A 191 -10.01 -10.39 -11.09
C SER A 191 -10.93 -11.27 -11.92
#